data_AF-D7L2P0-F1
#
_entry.id   AF-D7L2P0-F1
#
_cell.length_a   1.000
_cell.length_b   1.000
_cell.length_c   1.000
_cell.angle_alpha   90.00
_cell.angle_beta   90.00
_cell.angle_gamma   90.00
#
_symmetry.space_group_name_H-M   'P 1'
#
loop_
_entity.id
_entity.type
_entity.pdbx_description
1 polymer ?
#
loop_
_entity_poly.entity_id
_entity_poly.type
_entity_poly.pdbx_seq_one_letter_code
_entity_poly.pdbx_strand_id
1 'polypeptide(L)'
;MDLNLDENENLKARIKQLEHERNELQKDIEQLCMQQGGPSILGVATRMHFQRTASLEQEIESLKLKLAACTREKHNLQEELAEAYRVKTQLADLHAGEVAKNLEAEKQVRFFQGSVAAAFSERDKSVMEAEKAEENAEMMSQKLGEIEMRLEELSSDCLVQKRLNDTLQADLAKLEEQTRTYAQVIEKFDDIRKASLCESLEMSLHNKCASLLDDPIESWTFNDPSTSEYVAALEGELGKVKNTVDNLQSKLRVGLEIENHLKKRVRALEKKNIVADRLIVNGITDIRHHHSQLRAYIIDLLTEEGLYIKSISKNVEEKLKLHSSEIRNVVPLQHDFKPDESECRDVHITTVVESCQVTKLAEASIANIMAESRGDTSEALAQALQEKVGALLLLSQQEERHLHEENVNAALQQKVDELQRNILQVTNEKVRTLMELAQLRQEYQSLRDKLSGTSGEETTETSGRIGFSNEKEGRLKNMWKKSYINRWIDPSSRGGSHLNIEADYASNIDYSRMKVEYAAIKENLESMGHLTTSIRRLRLALLKVKESNDTETTARSCEVAIANILVEATHLKTALGISIPISWSAESDMESVSDGESSCERTDSVSAAGFEMVELVILAAEIMKEQHH
;
A
#
# COMPACT_ATOMS: atom_id res chain seq x y z
N MET A 1 26.67 51.87 -41.95
CA MET A 1 26.55 53.27 -42.43
C MET A 1 27.55 54.19 -41.73
N ASP A 2 28.24 53.75 -40.68
CA ASP A 2 29.13 54.61 -39.87
C ASP A 2 30.52 54.86 -40.46
N LEU A 3 30.97 54.08 -41.45
CA LEU A 3 32.28 54.29 -42.11
C LEU A 3 32.35 55.55 -42.98
N ASN A 4 31.22 56.00 -43.57
CA ASN A 4 31.20 57.17 -44.47
C ASN A 4 31.17 58.52 -43.73
N LEU A 5 30.77 58.54 -42.46
CA LEU A 5 30.73 59.77 -41.65
C LEU A 5 32.14 60.19 -41.22
N ASP A 6 32.99 59.22 -40.89
CA ASP A 6 34.36 59.46 -40.44
C ASP A 6 35.27 59.96 -41.57
N GLU A 7 35.06 59.49 -42.81
CA GLU A 7 35.78 59.99 -43.99
C GLU A 7 35.43 61.45 -44.33
N ASN A 8 34.16 61.84 -44.19
CA ASN A 8 33.71 63.19 -44.48
C ASN A 8 34.22 64.21 -43.45
N GLU A 9 34.26 63.83 -42.17
CA GLU A 9 34.85 64.66 -41.12
C GLU A 9 36.37 64.79 -41.27
N ASN A 10 37.07 63.71 -41.65
CA ASN A 10 38.49 63.75 -41.99
C ASN A 10 38.79 64.67 -43.18
N LEU A 11 37.97 64.62 -44.24
CA LEU A 11 38.10 65.52 -45.40
C LEU A 11 37.90 66.99 -45.03
N LYS A 12 36.90 67.30 -44.21
CA LYS A 12 36.67 68.67 -43.71
C LYS A 12 37.82 69.17 -42.84
N ALA A 13 38.37 68.32 -41.97
CA ALA A 13 39.54 68.66 -41.16
C ALA A 13 40.75 68.96 -42.05
N ARG A 14 40.95 68.18 -43.12
CA ARG A 14 42.04 68.38 -44.08
C ARG A 14 41.89 69.68 -44.88
N ILE A 15 40.68 70.04 -45.30
CA ILE A 15 40.41 71.31 -46.00
C ILE A 15 40.78 72.49 -45.09
N LYS A 16 40.34 72.48 -43.83
CA LYS A 16 40.68 73.55 -42.87
C LYS A 16 42.18 73.67 -42.64
N GLN A 17 42.91 72.55 -42.60
CA GLN A 17 44.37 72.55 -42.48
C GLN A 17 45.03 73.20 -43.70
N LEU A 18 44.62 72.82 -44.90
CA LEU A 18 45.16 73.39 -46.15
C LEU A 18 44.84 74.88 -46.30
N GLU A 19 43.66 75.32 -45.86
CA GLU A 19 43.30 76.74 -45.83
C GLU A 19 44.19 77.54 -44.87
N HIS A 20 44.54 76.97 -43.72
CA HIS A 20 45.46 77.57 -42.77
C HIS A 20 46.89 77.66 -43.34
N GLU A 21 47.41 76.57 -43.92
CA GLU A 21 48.72 76.54 -44.60
C GLU A 21 48.80 77.59 -45.72
N ARG A 22 47.74 77.71 -46.53
CA ARG A 22 47.65 78.73 -47.59
C ARG A 22 47.72 80.15 -47.03
N ASN A 23 47.01 80.43 -45.93
CA ASN A 23 47.01 81.75 -45.30
C ASN A 23 48.38 82.11 -44.70
N GLU A 24 49.10 81.15 -44.11
CA GLU A 24 50.47 81.38 -43.60
C GLU A 24 51.46 81.60 -44.75
N LEU A 25 51.39 80.80 -45.82
CA LEU A 25 52.19 81.02 -47.03
C LEU A 25 51.93 82.39 -47.65
N GLN A 26 50.68 82.85 -47.63
CA GLN A 26 50.32 84.17 -48.13
C GLN A 26 50.96 85.28 -47.28
N LYS A 27 50.90 85.21 -45.94
CA LYS A 27 51.58 86.17 -45.04
C LYS A 27 53.09 86.18 -45.28
N ASP A 28 53.67 85.01 -45.48
CA ASP A 28 55.10 84.84 -45.74
C ASP A 28 55.53 85.51 -47.06
N ILE A 29 54.73 85.38 -48.12
CA ILE A 29 54.94 86.07 -49.40
C ILE A 29 54.78 87.58 -49.22
N GLU A 30 53.74 88.03 -48.52
CA GLU A 30 53.50 89.46 -48.24
C GLU A 30 54.68 90.08 -47.48
N GLN A 31 55.25 89.38 -46.48
CA GLN A 31 56.41 89.82 -45.72
C GLN A 31 57.69 89.90 -46.57
N LEU A 32 57.89 88.96 -47.50
CA LEU A 32 58.99 88.99 -48.47
C LEU A 32 58.84 90.16 -49.45
N CYS A 33 57.62 90.44 -49.92
CA CYS A 33 57.34 91.55 -50.84
C CYS A 33 57.51 92.93 -50.18
N MET A 34 57.15 93.11 -48.90
CA MET A 34 57.34 94.38 -48.20
C MET A 34 58.83 94.78 -47.98
N GLN A 35 59.79 93.88 -48.21
CA GLN A 35 61.22 94.12 -47.97
C GLN A 35 62.11 94.19 -49.22
N GLN A 36 61.54 94.21 -50.43
CA GLN A 36 62.28 94.23 -51.70
C GLN A 36 63.09 95.53 -52.00
N GLY A 37 63.48 96.30 -50.98
CA GLY A 37 64.21 97.56 -51.13
C GLY A 37 65.64 97.62 -50.57
N GLY A 38 66.21 96.57 -49.95
CA GLY A 38 67.56 96.66 -49.38
C GLY A 38 68.19 95.35 -48.84
N PRO A 39 69.45 95.39 -48.37
CA PRO A 39 70.28 94.21 -48.02
C PRO A 39 69.80 93.37 -46.81
N SER A 40 68.58 93.60 -46.29
CA SER A 40 68.00 92.92 -45.12
C SER A 40 67.23 91.62 -45.41
N ILE A 41 67.04 91.26 -46.69
CA ILE A 41 66.24 90.08 -47.13
C ILE A 41 66.70 88.77 -46.49
N LEU A 42 68.02 88.58 -46.33
CA LEU A 42 68.58 87.37 -45.72
C LEU A 42 68.11 87.20 -44.25
N GLY A 43 68.06 88.29 -43.49
CA GLY A 43 67.64 88.26 -42.08
C GLY A 43 66.14 88.01 -41.85
N VAL A 44 65.29 88.28 -42.84
CA VAL A 44 63.86 87.89 -42.78
C VAL A 44 63.64 86.46 -43.21
N ALA A 45 64.27 86.01 -44.30
CA ALA A 45 64.23 84.59 -44.68
C ALA A 45 64.69 83.69 -43.53
N THR A 46 65.80 84.03 -42.86
CA THR A 46 66.30 83.29 -41.69
C THR A 46 65.31 83.28 -40.52
N ARG A 47 64.63 84.41 -40.22
CA ARG A 47 63.61 84.46 -39.15
C ARG A 47 62.37 83.61 -39.48
N MET A 48 61.89 83.66 -40.71
CA MET A 48 60.78 82.81 -41.17
C MET A 48 61.15 81.33 -41.10
N HIS A 49 62.37 80.98 -41.53
CA HIS A 49 62.89 79.62 -41.40
C HIS A 49 62.92 79.16 -39.94
N PHE A 50 63.46 79.96 -39.02
CA PHE A 50 63.46 79.62 -37.59
C PHE A 50 62.05 79.48 -37.00
N GLN A 51 61.12 80.37 -37.37
CA GLN A 51 59.73 80.29 -36.90
C GLN A 51 59.02 79.03 -37.43
N ARG A 52 59.17 78.71 -38.71
CA ARG A 52 58.63 77.48 -39.31
C ARG A 52 59.25 76.24 -38.66
N THR A 53 60.56 76.22 -38.43
CA THR A 53 61.24 75.12 -37.73
C THR A 53 60.70 74.93 -36.31
N ALA A 54 60.57 76.01 -35.52
CA ALA A 54 60.01 75.92 -34.16
C ALA A 54 58.54 75.46 -34.14
N SER A 55 57.73 75.92 -35.09
CA SER A 55 56.34 75.47 -35.25
C SER A 55 56.27 73.98 -35.60
N LEU A 56 57.12 73.51 -36.51
CA LEU A 56 57.20 72.09 -36.88
C LEU A 56 57.73 71.23 -35.72
N GLU A 57 58.70 71.71 -34.94
CA GLU A 57 59.18 71.02 -33.74
C GLU A 57 58.07 70.87 -32.69
N GLN A 58 57.27 71.92 -32.46
CA GLN A 58 56.13 71.87 -31.56
C GLN A 58 55.05 70.90 -32.06
N GLU A 59 54.76 70.88 -33.36
CA GLU A 59 53.82 69.94 -33.96
C GLU A 59 54.32 68.49 -33.85
N ILE A 60 55.61 68.25 -34.12
CA ILE A 60 56.27 66.95 -33.93
C ILE A 60 56.14 66.50 -32.47
N GLU A 61 56.37 67.39 -31.51
CA GLU A 61 56.27 67.05 -30.10
C GLU A 61 54.82 66.78 -29.67
N SER A 62 53.87 67.55 -30.18
CA SER A 62 52.43 67.30 -29.98
C SER A 62 52.00 65.94 -30.54
N LEU A 63 52.46 65.60 -31.76
CA LEU A 63 52.18 64.31 -32.40
C LEU A 63 52.82 63.14 -31.64
N LYS A 64 54.04 63.31 -31.12
CA LYS A 64 54.68 62.30 -30.25
C LYS A 64 53.87 62.06 -28.98
N LEU A 65 53.40 63.12 -28.33
CA LEU A 65 52.55 63.00 -27.13
C LEU A 65 51.24 62.27 -27.44
N LYS A 66 50.58 62.60 -28.55
CA LYS A 66 49.37 61.90 -29.02
C LYS A 66 49.65 60.43 -29.35
N LEU A 67 50.77 60.14 -30.01
CA LEU A 67 51.18 58.77 -30.33
C LEU A 67 51.44 57.96 -29.05
N ALA A 68 52.10 58.55 -28.05
CA ALA A 68 52.32 57.92 -26.76
C ALA A 68 51.02 57.66 -26.00
N ALA A 69 50.07 58.61 -26.04
CA ALA A 69 48.73 58.43 -25.46
C ALA A 69 47.97 57.29 -26.15
N CYS A 70 47.91 57.29 -27.49
CA CYS A 70 47.25 56.24 -28.27
C CYS A 70 47.90 54.86 -28.05
N THR A 71 49.24 54.80 -27.91
CA THR A 71 49.94 53.55 -27.60
C THR A 71 49.57 53.01 -26.22
N ARG A 72 49.42 53.89 -25.22
CA ARG A 72 48.97 53.50 -23.88
C ARG A 72 47.52 53.00 -23.89
N GLU A 73 46.63 53.72 -24.57
CA GLU A 73 45.22 53.30 -24.74
C GLU A 73 45.12 51.94 -25.43
N LYS A 74 45.91 51.71 -26.49
CA LYS A 74 45.99 50.40 -27.14
C LYS A 74 46.41 49.30 -26.17
N HIS A 75 47.39 49.57 -25.30
CA HIS A 75 47.82 48.59 -24.30
C HIS A 75 46.73 48.31 -23.26
N ASN A 76 46.05 49.35 -22.76
CA ASN A 76 44.93 49.19 -21.83
C ASN A 76 43.79 48.37 -22.47
N LEU A 77 43.42 48.65 -23.72
CA LEU A 77 42.40 47.87 -24.44
C LEU A 77 42.81 46.40 -24.64
N GLN A 78 44.10 46.12 -24.83
CA GLN A 78 44.60 44.74 -24.90
C GLN A 78 44.47 44.03 -23.55
N GLU A 79 44.73 44.72 -22.44
CA GLU A 79 44.54 44.18 -21.09
C GLU A 79 43.05 43.94 -20.78
N GLU A 80 42.18 44.90 -21.08
CA GLU A 80 40.72 44.76 -20.94
C GLU A 80 40.18 43.60 -21.79
N LEU A 81 40.67 43.43 -23.02
CA LEU A 81 40.29 42.32 -23.88
C LEU A 81 40.74 40.97 -23.29
N ALA A 82 41.97 40.89 -22.77
CA ALA A 82 42.48 39.68 -22.14
C ALA A 82 41.65 39.31 -20.89
N GLU A 83 41.28 40.31 -20.08
CA GLU A 83 40.43 40.10 -18.91
C GLU A 83 39.00 39.69 -19.30
N ALA A 84 38.43 40.28 -20.36
CA ALA A 84 37.13 39.88 -20.89
C ALA A 84 37.12 38.41 -21.35
N TYR A 85 38.19 37.94 -22.02
CA TYR A 85 38.33 36.52 -22.36
C TYR A 85 38.49 35.63 -21.13
N ARG A 86 39.21 36.07 -20.10
CA ARG A 86 39.36 35.34 -18.84
C ARG A 86 38.01 35.15 -18.14
N VAL A 87 37.24 36.23 -18.01
CA VAL A 87 35.89 36.21 -17.43
C VAL A 87 34.95 35.33 -18.27
N LYS A 88 35.03 35.40 -19.60
CA LYS A 88 34.23 34.55 -20.50
C LYS A 88 34.49 33.06 -20.25
N THR A 89 35.74 32.66 -20.08
CA THR A 89 36.08 31.27 -19.77
C THR A 89 35.55 30.85 -18.41
N GLN A 90 35.72 31.67 -17.38
CA GLN A 90 35.17 31.40 -16.04
C GLN A 90 33.65 31.25 -16.05
N LEU A 91 32.95 32.09 -16.81
CA LEU A 91 31.50 32.00 -16.95
C LEU A 91 31.08 30.71 -17.66
N ALA A 92 31.83 30.28 -18.67
CA ALA A 92 31.57 29.02 -19.36
C ALA A 92 31.74 27.80 -18.43
N ASP A 93 32.79 27.80 -17.60
CA ASP A 93 33.04 26.74 -16.62
C ASP A 93 31.95 26.70 -15.54
N LEU A 94 31.53 27.87 -15.03
CA LEU A 94 30.43 27.97 -14.07
C LEU A 94 29.10 27.49 -14.67
N HIS A 95 28.80 27.88 -15.91
CA HIS A 95 27.61 27.43 -16.62
C HIS A 95 27.62 25.91 -16.83
N ALA A 96 28.76 25.34 -17.24
CA ALA A 96 28.91 23.89 -17.38
C ALA A 96 28.70 23.15 -16.05
N GLY A 97 29.26 23.68 -14.96
CA GLY A 97 29.05 23.14 -13.61
C GLY A 97 27.59 23.18 -13.17
N GLU A 98 26.89 24.28 -13.46
CA GLU A 98 25.48 24.43 -13.10
C GLU A 98 24.56 23.52 -13.94
N VAL A 99 24.84 23.37 -15.24
CA VAL A 99 24.15 22.41 -16.11
C VAL A 99 24.34 20.98 -15.60
N ALA A 100 25.54 20.61 -15.14
CA ALA A 100 25.80 19.29 -14.58
C ALA A 100 25.00 19.03 -13.29
N LYS A 101 24.91 20.01 -12.39
CA LYS A 101 24.07 19.92 -11.19
C LYS A 101 22.59 19.79 -11.54
N ASN A 102 22.10 20.58 -12.49
CA ASN A 102 20.71 20.52 -12.91
C ASN A 102 20.35 19.15 -13.52
N LEU A 103 21.25 18.58 -14.33
CA LEU A 103 21.09 17.24 -14.87
C LEU A 103 21.06 16.16 -13.78
N GLU A 104 21.83 16.31 -12.69
CA GLU A 104 21.77 15.39 -11.56
C GLU A 104 20.49 15.54 -10.74
N ALA A 105 20.04 16.78 -10.51
CA ALA A 105 18.74 17.05 -9.88
C ALA A 105 17.59 16.44 -10.71
N GLU A 106 17.63 16.56 -12.04
CA GLU A 106 16.63 15.95 -12.92
C GLU A 106 16.61 14.41 -12.80
N LYS A 107 17.77 13.75 -12.67
CA LYS A 107 17.82 12.30 -12.42
C LYS A 107 17.18 11.93 -11.08
N GLN A 108 17.43 12.71 -10.02
CA GLN A 108 16.82 12.47 -8.71
C GLN A 108 15.30 12.64 -8.76
N VAL A 109 14.81 13.70 -9.42
CA VAL A 109 13.37 13.91 -9.63
C VAL A 109 12.75 12.73 -10.37
N ARG A 110 13.37 12.26 -11.46
CA ARG A 110 12.87 11.08 -12.20
C ARG A 110 12.90 9.80 -11.36
N PHE A 111 13.92 9.63 -10.53
CA PHE A 111 13.99 8.50 -9.59
C PHE A 111 12.81 8.54 -8.61
N PHE A 112 12.57 9.67 -7.95
CA PHE A 112 11.45 9.81 -7.02
C PHE A 112 10.09 9.65 -7.70
N GLN A 113 9.92 10.18 -8.92
CA GLN A 113 8.71 9.95 -9.72
C GLN A 113 8.48 8.45 -9.98
N GLY A 114 9.54 7.70 -10.32
CA GLY A 114 9.48 6.25 -10.50
C GLY A 114 9.13 5.51 -9.21
N SER A 115 9.75 5.88 -8.09
CA SER A 115 9.45 5.30 -6.77
C SER A 115 8.01 5.57 -6.33
N VAL A 116 7.52 6.79 -6.52
CA VAL A 116 6.14 7.17 -6.18
C VAL A 116 5.15 6.42 -7.06
N ALA A 117 5.40 6.30 -8.36
CA ALA A 117 4.55 5.52 -9.26
C ALA A 117 4.50 4.03 -8.87
N ALA A 118 5.63 3.44 -8.50
CA ALA A 118 5.70 2.06 -8.02
C ALA A 118 4.92 1.88 -6.71
N ALA A 119 5.09 2.80 -5.75
CA ALA A 119 4.38 2.78 -4.47
C ALA A 119 2.85 2.90 -4.66
N PHE A 120 2.40 3.76 -5.58
CA PHE A 120 0.97 3.83 -5.92
C PHE A 120 0.45 2.55 -6.57
N SER A 121 1.21 1.95 -7.50
CA SER A 121 0.83 0.68 -8.10
C SER A 121 0.76 -0.46 -7.07
N GLU A 122 1.67 -0.50 -6.09
CA GLU A 122 1.68 -1.50 -5.01
C GLU A 122 0.52 -1.28 -4.03
N ARG A 123 0.23 -0.02 -3.68
CA ARG A 123 -0.94 0.34 -2.87
C ARG A 123 -2.23 -0.10 -3.58
N ASP A 124 -2.39 0.22 -4.86
CA ASP A 124 -3.61 -0.09 -5.61
C ASP A 124 -3.82 -1.61 -5.73
N LYS A 125 -2.73 -2.36 -5.93
CA LYS A 125 -2.76 -3.83 -5.88
C LYS A 125 -3.18 -4.34 -4.49
N SER A 126 -2.60 -3.79 -3.42
CA SER A 126 -2.91 -4.18 -2.05
C SER A 126 -4.37 -3.87 -1.67
N VAL A 127 -4.90 -2.73 -2.13
CA VAL A 127 -6.31 -2.36 -1.94
C VAL A 127 -7.23 -3.35 -2.65
N MET A 128 -6.95 -3.69 -3.91
CA MET A 128 -7.74 -4.67 -4.66
C MET A 128 -7.71 -6.06 -3.99
N GLU A 129 -6.56 -6.49 -3.47
CA GLU A 129 -6.44 -7.74 -2.72
C GLU A 129 -7.23 -7.71 -1.41
N ALA A 130 -7.23 -6.57 -0.70
CA ALA A 130 -8.01 -6.37 0.52
C ALA A 130 -9.52 -6.37 0.25
N GLU A 131 -9.99 -5.68 -0.78
CA GLU A 131 -11.41 -5.67 -1.18
C GLU A 131 -11.89 -7.07 -1.54
N LYS A 132 -11.08 -7.85 -2.27
CA LYS A 132 -11.38 -9.25 -2.59
C LYS A 132 -11.41 -10.13 -1.34
N ALA A 133 -10.55 -9.87 -0.36
CA ALA A 133 -10.56 -10.61 0.91
C ALA A 133 -11.82 -10.28 1.73
N GLU A 134 -12.25 -9.01 1.73
CA GLU A 134 -13.49 -8.56 2.36
C GLU A 134 -14.72 -9.21 1.73
N GLU A 135 -14.85 -9.21 0.40
CA GLU A 135 -15.95 -9.89 -0.31
C GLU A 135 -16.03 -11.38 0.06
N ASN A 136 -14.89 -12.06 0.14
CA ASN A 136 -14.84 -13.45 0.57
C ASN A 136 -15.24 -13.64 2.04
N ALA A 137 -14.84 -12.73 2.93
CA ALA A 137 -15.20 -12.76 4.34
C ALA A 137 -16.71 -12.53 4.54
N GLU A 138 -17.31 -11.60 3.81
CA GLU A 138 -18.76 -11.37 3.81
C GLU A 138 -19.52 -12.61 3.31
N MET A 139 -19.08 -13.21 2.21
CA MET A 139 -19.67 -14.45 1.68
C MET A 139 -19.58 -15.61 2.69
N MET A 140 -18.46 -15.72 3.41
CA MET A 140 -18.29 -16.71 4.48
C MET A 140 -19.18 -16.41 5.70
N SER A 141 -19.35 -15.14 6.05
CA SER A 141 -20.25 -14.71 7.14
C SER A 141 -21.71 -15.06 6.83
N GLN A 142 -22.16 -14.84 5.60
CA GLN A 142 -23.50 -15.24 5.15
C GLN A 142 -23.70 -16.76 5.27
N LYS A 143 -22.73 -17.57 4.81
CA LYS A 143 -22.76 -19.03 4.94
C LYS A 143 -22.80 -19.49 6.40
N LEU A 144 -22.05 -18.83 7.29
CA LEU A 144 -22.09 -19.13 8.72
C LEU A 144 -23.47 -18.84 9.31
N GLY A 145 -24.10 -17.72 8.95
CA GLY A 145 -25.46 -17.41 9.36
C GLY A 145 -26.48 -18.46 8.88
N GLU A 146 -26.35 -18.96 7.65
CA GLU A 146 -27.19 -20.07 7.17
C GLU A 146 -26.99 -21.36 7.96
N ILE A 147 -25.75 -21.68 8.34
CA ILE A 147 -25.43 -22.87 9.15
C ILE A 147 -25.99 -22.72 10.56
N GLU A 148 -25.86 -21.54 11.16
CA GLU A 148 -26.38 -21.25 12.50
C GLU A 148 -27.90 -21.41 12.54
N MET A 149 -28.64 -20.85 11.58
CA MET A 149 -30.10 -21.04 11.46
C MET A 149 -30.48 -22.53 11.35
N ARG A 150 -29.76 -23.31 10.54
CA ARG A 150 -30.01 -24.76 10.42
C ARG A 150 -29.73 -25.50 11.72
N LEU A 151 -28.72 -25.07 12.48
CA LEU A 151 -28.38 -25.68 13.75
C LEU A 151 -29.45 -25.38 14.81
N GLU A 152 -29.99 -24.16 14.83
CA GLU A 152 -31.13 -23.79 15.67
C GLU A 152 -32.38 -24.60 15.34
N GLU A 153 -32.69 -24.78 14.05
CA GLU A 153 -33.81 -25.61 13.59
C GLU A 153 -33.65 -27.06 14.06
N LEU A 154 -32.48 -27.69 13.81
CA LEU A 154 -32.20 -29.05 14.26
C LEU A 154 -32.21 -29.20 15.79
N SER A 155 -31.75 -28.19 16.52
CA SER A 155 -31.81 -28.17 17.99
C SER A 155 -33.26 -28.15 18.48
N SER A 156 -34.11 -27.34 17.86
CA SER A 156 -35.56 -27.29 18.14
C SER A 156 -36.23 -28.64 17.88
N ASP A 157 -35.94 -29.25 16.73
CA ASP A 157 -36.46 -30.57 16.37
C ASP A 157 -36.01 -31.65 17.37
N CYS A 158 -34.75 -31.62 17.79
CA CYS A 158 -34.22 -32.52 18.82
C CYS A 158 -34.97 -32.37 20.15
N LEU A 159 -35.29 -31.13 20.56
CA LEU A 159 -36.10 -30.87 21.76
C LEU A 159 -37.54 -31.39 21.64
N VAL A 160 -38.16 -31.27 20.46
CA VAL A 160 -39.48 -31.83 20.19
C VAL A 160 -39.42 -33.37 20.28
N GLN A 161 -38.42 -33.98 19.64
CA GLN A 161 -38.27 -35.43 19.64
C GLN A 161 -37.95 -35.99 21.02
N LYS A 162 -37.16 -35.28 21.83
CA LYS A 162 -36.93 -35.63 23.23
C LYS A 162 -38.23 -35.64 24.04
N ARG A 163 -39.07 -34.60 23.91
CA ARG A 163 -40.38 -34.55 24.58
C ARG A 163 -41.30 -35.70 24.17
N LEU A 164 -41.31 -36.06 22.88
CA LEU A 164 -42.08 -37.19 22.39
C LEU A 164 -41.59 -38.51 23.00
N ASN A 165 -40.27 -38.70 23.05
CA ASN A 165 -39.67 -39.89 23.66
C ASN A 165 -39.97 -40.00 25.16
N ASP A 166 -39.85 -38.89 25.90
CA ASP A 166 -40.20 -38.83 27.32
C ASP A 166 -41.68 -39.22 27.55
N THR A 167 -42.57 -38.78 26.65
CA THR A 167 -44.01 -39.11 26.69
C THR A 167 -44.23 -40.62 26.43
N LEU A 168 -43.62 -41.17 25.38
CA LEU A 168 -43.71 -42.60 25.07
C LEU A 168 -43.17 -43.48 26.20
N GLN A 169 -42.08 -43.04 26.85
CA GLN A 169 -41.50 -43.76 27.97
C GLN A 169 -42.42 -43.74 29.20
N ALA A 170 -43.12 -42.63 29.46
CA ALA A 170 -44.13 -42.55 30.51
C ALA A 170 -45.35 -43.46 30.21
N ASP A 171 -45.82 -43.48 28.96
CA ASP A 171 -46.92 -44.36 28.53
C ASP A 171 -46.54 -45.84 28.65
N LEU A 172 -45.31 -46.20 28.27
CA LEU A 172 -44.79 -47.56 28.40
C LEU A 172 -44.74 -47.97 29.88
N ALA A 173 -44.22 -47.12 30.77
CA ALA A 173 -44.22 -47.39 32.21
C ALA A 173 -45.63 -47.61 32.78
N LYS A 174 -46.60 -46.81 32.33
CA LYS A 174 -48.02 -46.96 32.70
C LYS A 174 -48.61 -48.28 32.21
N LEU A 175 -48.33 -48.66 30.96
CA LEU A 175 -48.76 -49.95 30.39
C LEU A 175 -48.15 -51.15 31.13
N GLU A 176 -46.87 -51.05 31.51
CA GLU A 176 -46.24 -52.07 32.35
C GLU A 176 -46.90 -52.17 33.72
N GLU A 177 -47.23 -51.05 34.36
CA GLU A 177 -47.96 -51.04 35.63
C GLU A 177 -49.33 -51.70 35.49
N GLN A 178 -50.10 -51.33 34.46
CA GLN A 178 -51.37 -51.98 34.14
C GLN A 178 -51.20 -53.49 33.91
N THR A 179 -50.17 -53.89 33.17
CA THR A 179 -49.85 -55.30 32.92
C THR A 179 -49.54 -56.04 34.22
N ARG A 180 -48.80 -55.42 35.16
CA ARG A 180 -48.58 -55.98 36.50
C ARG A 180 -49.89 -56.12 37.28
N THR A 181 -50.79 -55.14 37.20
CA THR A 181 -52.12 -55.23 37.83
C THR A 181 -52.94 -56.37 37.22
N TYR A 182 -52.99 -56.49 35.89
CA TYR A 182 -53.68 -57.60 35.23
C TYR A 182 -53.09 -58.96 35.61
N ALA A 183 -51.77 -59.07 35.66
CA ALA A 183 -51.08 -60.28 36.12
C ALA A 183 -51.54 -60.69 37.54
N GLN A 184 -51.64 -59.74 38.48
CA GLN A 184 -52.15 -60.01 39.83
C GLN A 184 -53.62 -60.44 39.83
N VAL A 185 -54.44 -59.84 38.97
CA VAL A 185 -55.86 -60.22 38.81
C VAL A 185 -55.96 -61.65 38.30
N ILE A 186 -55.21 -61.99 37.25
CA ILE A 186 -55.12 -63.35 36.69
C ILE A 186 -54.71 -64.35 37.76
N GLU A 187 -53.68 -64.04 38.57
CA GLU A 187 -53.27 -64.91 39.67
C GLU A 187 -54.39 -65.14 40.69
N LYS A 188 -55.12 -64.09 41.08
CA LYS A 188 -56.26 -64.24 42.01
C LYS A 188 -57.37 -65.11 41.46
N PHE A 189 -57.74 -64.95 40.18
CA PHE A 189 -58.78 -65.77 39.55
C PHE A 189 -58.32 -67.23 39.37
N ASP A 190 -57.05 -67.44 39.01
CA ASP A 190 -56.43 -68.76 38.96
C ASP A 190 -56.41 -69.43 40.34
N ASP A 191 -56.12 -68.69 41.41
CA ASP A 191 -56.18 -69.21 42.79
C ASP A 191 -57.60 -69.62 43.21
N ILE A 192 -58.63 -68.82 42.85
CA ILE A 192 -60.04 -69.17 43.08
C ILE A 192 -60.41 -70.45 42.31
N ARG A 193 -59.98 -70.55 41.05
CA ARG A 193 -60.18 -71.72 40.21
C ARG A 193 -59.53 -72.97 40.83
N LYS A 194 -58.26 -72.89 41.23
CA LYS A 194 -57.54 -74.00 41.90
C LYS A 194 -58.21 -74.44 43.20
N ALA A 195 -58.70 -73.49 43.99
CA ALA A 195 -59.43 -73.80 45.23
C ALA A 195 -60.75 -74.55 44.97
N SER A 196 -61.40 -74.32 43.83
CA SER A 196 -62.64 -75.02 43.44
C SER A 196 -62.41 -76.41 42.80
N LEU A 197 -61.29 -76.61 42.11
CA LEU A 197 -60.97 -77.83 41.35
C LEU A 197 -59.94 -78.76 42.04
N CYS A 198 -59.29 -78.31 43.12
CA CYS A 198 -58.29 -79.05 43.90
C CYS A 198 -57.08 -79.54 43.07
N GLU A 199 -56.60 -78.74 42.12
CA GLU A 199 -55.40 -79.02 41.31
C GLU A 199 -54.24 -78.09 41.67
N SER A 200 -53.04 -78.65 41.84
CA SER A 200 -51.86 -77.94 42.38
C SER A 200 -50.67 -77.90 41.41
N LEU A 201 -50.90 -77.66 40.12
CA LEU A 201 -49.81 -77.54 39.14
C LEU A 201 -49.42 -76.07 38.95
N GLU A 202 -48.11 -75.79 39.04
CA GLU A 202 -47.57 -74.45 38.82
C GLU A 202 -47.47 -74.16 37.31
N MET A 203 -48.25 -73.17 36.85
CA MET A 203 -48.38 -72.80 35.44
C MET A 203 -47.78 -71.41 35.18
N SER A 204 -47.27 -71.17 33.97
CA SER A 204 -46.83 -69.82 33.55
C SER A 204 -48.04 -68.88 33.43
N LEU A 205 -47.83 -67.56 33.59
CA LEU A 205 -48.93 -66.57 33.59
C LEU A 205 -49.77 -66.61 32.30
N HIS A 206 -49.13 -66.86 31.16
CA HIS A 206 -49.81 -67.04 29.88
C HIS A 206 -50.69 -68.29 29.85
N ASN A 207 -50.22 -69.40 30.41
CA ASN A 207 -51.00 -70.63 30.49
C ASN A 207 -52.15 -70.50 31.49
N LYS A 208 -51.94 -69.79 32.62
CA LYS A 208 -53.00 -69.43 33.58
C LYS A 208 -54.11 -68.61 32.88
N CYS A 209 -53.73 -67.61 32.08
CA CYS A 209 -54.69 -66.83 31.28
C CYS A 209 -55.48 -67.70 30.30
N ALA A 210 -54.77 -68.53 29.52
CA ALA A 210 -55.40 -69.38 28.51
C ALA A 210 -56.42 -70.33 29.14
N SER A 211 -56.07 -70.95 30.28
CA SER A 211 -57.00 -71.81 31.01
C SER A 211 -58.23 -71.04 31.49
N LEU A 212 -58.07 -69.85 32.08
CA LEU A 212 -59.21 -69.02 32.53
C LEU A 212 -60.11 -68.56 31.36
N LEU A 213 -59.55 -68.37 30.16
CA LEU A 213 -60.31 -68.02 28.95
C LEU A 213 -61.05 -69.23 28.35
N ASP A 214 -60.54 -70.45 28.56
CA ASP A 214 -61.17 -71.69 28.13
C ASP A 214 -62.31 -72.16 29.07
N ASP A 215 -62.50 -71.50 30.21
CA ASP A 215 -63.62 -71.79 31.11
C ASP A 215 -64.96 -71.38 30.46
N PRO A 216 -66.02 -72.20 30.59
CA PRO A 216 -67.32 -71.86 30.03
C PRO A 216 -67.82 -70.54 30.63
N ILE A 217 -68.42 -69.68 29.79
CA ILE A 217 -68.94 -68.35 30.19
C ILE A 217 -69.80 -68.39 31.45
N GLU A 218 -70.55 -69.48 31.65
CA GLU A 218 -71.42 -69.77 32.80
C GLU A 218 -70.66 -69.97 34.13
N SER A 219 -69.35 -70.27 34.07
CA SER A 219 -68.48 -70.50 35.24
C SER A 219 -68.01 -69.20 35.90
N TRP A 220 -67.96 -68.09 35.16
CA TRP A 220 -67.47 -66.79 35.65
C TRP A 220 -68.45 -65.64 35.37
N THR A 221 -69.75 -65.92 35.28
CA THR A 221 -70.74 -64.87 35.08
C THR A 221 -70.92 -64.00 36.33
N PHE A 222 -70.46 -62.76 36.23
CA PHE A 222 -71.13 -61.61 36.83
C PHE A 222 -71.58 -60.71 35.66
N ASN A 223 -72.88 -60.72 35.36
CA ASN A 223 -73.48 -59.93 34.28
C ASN A 223 -73.40 -58.44 34.64
N ASP A 224 -72.58 -57.67 33.91
CA ASP A 224 -72.58 -56.21 33.94
C ASP A 224 -72.69 -55.64 32.51
N PRO A 225 -73.40 -54.52 32.28
CA PRO A 225 -73.64 -53.95 30.94
C PRO A 225 -72.39 -53.32 30.27
N SER A 226 -71.25 -53.31 30.94
CA SER A 226 -70.00 -52.62 30.55
C SER A 226 -69.27 -53.26 29.36
N THR A 227 -69.56 -54.51 29.02
CA THR A 227 -68.94 -55.20 27.87
C THR A 227 -69.38 -54.58 26.54
N SER A 228 -70.61 -54.05 26.45
CA SER A 228 -71.12 -53.40 25.23
C SER A 228 -70.51 -52.00 25.01
N GLU A 229 -70.20 -51.26 26.08
CA GLU A 229 -69.48 -49.97 25.98
C GLU A 229 -68.00 -50.17 25.63
N TYR A 230 -67.37 -51.22 26.18
CA TYR A 230 -65.99 -51.56 25.84
C TYR A 230 -65.83 -52.00 24.38
N VAL A 231 -66.77 -52.80 23.86
CA VAL A 231 -66.78 -53.19 22.43
C VAL A 231 -67.00 -51.95 21.54
N ALA A 232 -67.93 -51.05 21.90
CA ALA A 232 -68.13 -49.81 21.16
C ALA A 232 -66.90 -48.87 21.23
N ALA A 233 -66.19 -48.83 22.36
CA ALA A 233 -64.94 -48.09 22.51
C ALA A 233 -63.81 -48.67 21.65
N LEU A 234 -63.67 -50.00 21.60
CA LEU A 234 -62.70 -50.68 20.75
C LEU A 234 -63.00 -50.50 19.26
N GLU A 235 -64.28 -50.53 18.86
CA GLU A 235 -64.69 -50.23 17.49
C GLU A 235 -64.43 -48.77 17.12
N GLY A 236 -64.61 -47.84 18.06
CA GLY A 236 -64.24 -46.43 17.91
C GLY A 236 -62.73 -46.21 17.78
N GLU A 237 -61.93 -46.89 18.59
CA GLU A 237 -60.45 -46.89 18.51
C GLU A 237 -59.97 -47.50 17.18
N LEU A 238 -60.58 -48.60 16.74
CA LEU A 238 -60.30 -49.22 15.44
C LEU A 238 -60.61 -48.27 14.27
N GLY A 239 -61.70 -47.49 14.38
CA GLY A 239 -62.03 -46.43 13.43
C GLY A 239 -60.98 -45.31 13.39
N LYS A 240 -60.48 -44.87 14.55
CA LYS A 240 -59.39 -43.88 14.62
C LYS A 240 -58.11 -44.41 13.99
N VAL A 241 -57.72 -45.65 14.29
CA VAL A 241 -56.53 -46.31 13.71
C VAL A 241 -56.67 -46.46 12.21
N LYS A 242 -57.85 -46.80 11.70
CA LYS A 242 -58.10 -46.89 10.26
C LYS A 242 -57.93 -45.52 9.58
N ASN A 243 -58.46 -44.46 10.17
CA ASN A 243 -58.30 -43.09 9.65
C ASN A 243 -56.83 -42.61 9.70
N THR A 244 -56.05 -42.99 10.72
CA THR A 244 -54.62 -42.65 10.76
C THR A 244 -53.82 -43.43 9.74
N VAL A 245 -54.13 -44.70 9.50
CA VAL A 245 -53.54 -45.51 8.43
C VAL A 245 -53.84 -44.92 7.06
N ASP A 246 -55.09 -44.52 6.80
CA ASP A 246 -55.48 -43.88 5.54
C ASP A 246 -54.74 -42.53 5.34
N ASN A 247 -54.57 -41.75 6.41
CA ASN A 247 -53.79 -40.50 6.37
C ASN A 247 -52.30 -40.78 6.09
N LEU A 248 -51.69 -41.76 6.76
CA LEU A 248 -50.30 -42.15 6.50
C LEU A 248 -50.11 -42.66 5.06
N GLN A 249 -51.06 -43.43 4.54
CA GLN A 249 -51.03 -43.91 3.17
C GLN A 249 -51.18 -42.76 2.15
N SER A 250 -51.98 -41.73 2.47
CA SER A 250 -52.08 -40.51 1.66
C SER A 250 -50.78 -39.69 1.67
N LYS A 251 -50.12 -39.56 2.83
CA LYS A 251 -48.82 -38.89 2.97
C LYS A 251 -47.72 -39.64 2.22
N LEU A 252 -47.73 -40.98 2.28
CA LEU A 252 -46.79 -41.82 1.53
C LEU A 252 -46.95 -41.62 0.01
N ARG A 253 -48.20 -41.52 -0.47
CA ARG A 253 -48.48 -41.23 -1.90
C ARG A 253 -47.90 -39.88 -2.33
N VAL A 254 -48.12 -38.83 -1.55
CA VAL A 254 -47.58 -37.49 -1.83
C VAL A 254 -46.05 -37.50 -1.76
N GLY A 255 -45.45 -38.22 -0.80
CA GLY A 255 -44.01 -38.42 -0.71
C GLY A 255 -43.43 -39.07 -1.98
N LEU A 256 -44.12 -40.08 -2.51
CA LEU A 256 -43.72 -40.75 -3.76
C LEU A 256 -43.81 -39.83 -4.98
N GLU A 257 -44.80 -38.94 -5.03
CA GLU A 257 -44.94 -37.93 -6.09
C GLU A 257 -43.80 -36.91 -6.05
N ILE A 258 -43.44 -36.44 -4.85
CA ILE A 258 -42.30 -35.55 -4.63
C ILE A 258 -40.99 -36.25 -5.06
N GLU A 259 -40.77 -37.48 -4.61
CA GLU A 259 -39.60 -38.28 -4.99
C GLU A 259 -39.49 -38.44 -6.52
N ASN A 260 -40.60 -38.75 -7.18
CA ASN A 260 -40.64 -38.87 -8.64
C ASN A 260 -40.34 -37.53 -9.34
N HIS A 261 -40.84 -36.42 -8.82
CA HIS A 261 -40.53 -35.09 -9.35
C HIS A 261 -39.04 -34.76 -9.20
N LEU A 262 -38.47 -35.02 -8.02
CA LEU A 262 -37.05 -34.80 -7.74
C LEU A 262 -36.17 -35.68 -8.64
N LYS A 263 -36.47 -36.97 -8.78
CA LYS A 263 -35.75 -37.87 -9.69
C LYS A 263 -35.78 -37.36 -11.14
N LYS A 264 -36.91 -36.84 -11.62
CA LYS A 264 -37.01 -36.25 -12.97
C LYS A 264 -36.12 -35.01 -13.11
N ARG A 265 -36.12 -34.12 -12.11
CA ARG A 265 -35.26 -32.92 -12.10
C ARG A 265 -33.79 -33.25 -12.07
N VAL A 266 -33.37 -34.20 -11.23
CA VAL A 266 -31.98 -34.66 -11.16
C VAL A 266 -31.52 -35.19 -12.51
N ARG A 267 -32.29 -36.09 -13.14
CA ARG A 267 -31.97 -36.60 -14.50
C ARG A 267 -31.88 -35.49 -15.56
N ALA A 268 -32.71 -34.44 -15.45
CA ALA A 268 -32.64 -33.32 -16.37
C ALA A 268 -31.37 -32.47 -16.16
N LEU A 269 -30.95 -32.28 -14.91
CA LEU A 269 -29.71 -31.59 -14.57
C LEU A 269 -28.49 -32.39 -14.99
N GLU A 270 -28.45 -33.70 -14.73
CA GLU A 270 -27.39 -34.59 -15.18
C GLU A 270 -27.18 -34.50 -16.70
N LYS A 271 -28.27 -34.52 -17.48
CA LYS A 271 -28.19 -34.34 -18.94
C LYS A 271 -27.59 -33.00 -19.35
N LYS A 272 -27.99 -31.91 -18.68
CA LYS A 272 -27.41 -30.57 -18.93
C LYS A 272 -25.93 -30.52 -18.58
N ASN A 273 -25.53 -31.15 -17.47
CA ASN A 273 -24.14 -31.22 -17.04
C ASN A 273 -23.28 -31.96 -18.07
N ILE A 274 -23.72 -33.12 -18.54
CA ILE A 274 -23.01 -33.90 -19.58
C ILE A 274 -22.83 -33.09 -20.87
N VAL A 275 -23.83 -32.27 -21.26
CA VAL A 275 -23.72 -31.41 -22.44
C VAL A 275 -22.73 -30.27 -22.21
N ALA A 276 -22.76 -29.63 -21.03
CA ALA A 276 -21.82 -28.57 -20.67
C ALA A 276 -20.37 -29.08 -20.61
N ASP A 277 -20.14 -30.22 -19.94
CA ASP A 277 -18.82 -30.85 -19.86
C ASP A 277 -18.26 -31.17 -21.24
N ARG A 278 -19.11 -31.68 -22.15
CA ARG A 278 -18.70 -31.93 -23.54
C ARG A 278 -18.28 -30.66 -24.27
N LEU A 279 -19.01 -29.56 -24.10
CA LEU A 279 -18.66 -28.27 -24.72
C LEU A 279 -17.33 -27.74 -24.19
N ILE A 280 -17.09 -27.85 -22.88
CA ILE A 280 -15.84 -27.44 -22.25
C ILE A 280 -14.66 -28.28 -22.77
N VAL A 281 -14.81 -29.61 -22.80
CA VAL A 281 -13.77 -30.52 -23.30
C VAL A 281 -13.46 -30.24 -24.77
N ASN A 282 -14.47 -30.02 -25.60
CA ASN A 282 -14.27 -29.66 -27.00
C ASN A 282 -13.53 -28.33 -27.14
N GLY A 283 -13.95 -27.29 -26.40
CA GLY A 283 -13.28 -26.00 -26.41
C GLY A 283 -11.81 -26.06 -25.97
N ILE A 284 -11.50 -26.83 -24.92
CA ILE A 284 -10.11 -27.06 -24.49
C ILE A 284 -9.32 -27.80 -25.57
N THR A 285 -9.93 -28.79 -26.22
CA THR A 285 -9.28 -29.56 -27.31
C THR A 285 -8.97 -28.67 -28.50
N ASP A 286 -9.91 -27.80 -28.89
CA ASP A 286 -9.72 -26.85 -29.98
C ASP A 286 -8.59 -25.87 -29.65
N ILE A 287 -8.58 -25.28 -28.45
CA ILE A 287 -7.49 -24.37 -28.02
C ILE A 287 -6.14 -25.09 -28.04
N ARG A 288 -6.06 -26.31 -27.52
CA ARG A 288 -4.82 -27.12 -27.56
C ARG A 288 -4.36 -27.40 -28.98
N HIS A 289 -5.28 -27.65 -29.90
CA HIS A 289 -4.97 -27.85 -31.31
C HIS A 289 -4.41 -26.59 -31.94
N HIS A 290 -5.06 -25.44 -31.76
CA HIS A 290 -4.56 -24.14 -32.24
C HIS A 290 -3.19 -23.79 -31.66
N HIS A 291 -2.99 -24.00 -30.36
CA HIS A 291 -1.71 -23.77 -29.72
C HIS A 291 -0.61 -24.66 -30.32
N SER A 292 -0.92 -25.94 -30.58
CA SER A 292 0.01 -26.88 -31.21
C SER A 292 0.37 -26.47 -32.64
N GLN A 293 -0.59 -25.99 -33.43
CA GLN A 293 -0.35 -25.44 -34.77
C GLN A 293 0.55 -24.21 -34.72
N LEU A 294 0.26 -23.23 -33.84
CA LEU A 294 1.08 -22.03 -33.67
C LEU A 294 2.50 -22.38 -33.23
N ARG A 295 2.65 -23.33 -32.31
CA ARG A 295 3.96 -23.81 -31.87
C ARG A 295 4.75 -24.43 -33.02
N ALA A 296 4.13 -25.27 -33.85
CA ALA A 296 4.77 -25.85 -35.02
C ALA A 296 5.22 -24.76 -36.00
N TYR A 297 4.34 -23.81 -36.31
CA TYR A 297 4.65 -22.68 -37.20
C TYR A 297 5.83 -21.84 -36.70
N ILE A 298 5.87 -21.52 -35.40
CA ILE A 298 6.99 -20.78 -34.80
C ILE A 298 8.30 -21.57 -34.91
N ILE A 299 8.26 -22.89 -34.66
CA ILE A 299 9.44 -23.75 -34.77
C ILE A 299 9.95 -23.78 -36.21
N ASP A 300 9.06 -23.91 -37.19
CA ASP A 300 9.43 -23.92 -38.61
C ASP A 300 10.11 -22.60 -39.01
N LEU A 301 9.54 -21.45 -38.61
CA LEU A 301 10.10 -20.13 -38.87
C LEU A 301 11.48 -19.95 -38.23
N LEU A 302 11.64 -20.35 -36.96
CA LEU A 302 12.94 -20.30 -36.27
C LEU A 302 13.98 -21.20 -36.93
N THR A 303 13.56 -22.34 -37.48
CA THR A 303 14.44 -23.27 -38.20
C THR A 303 14.88 -22.67 -39.53
N GLU A 304 13.99 -22.03 -40.28
CA GLU A 304 14.30 -21.33 -41.52
C GLU A 304 15.29 -20.17 -41.30
N GLU A 305 15.02 -19.30 -40.31
CA GLU A 305 15.92 -18.21 -39.93
C GLU A 305 17.28 -18.75 -39.43
N GLY A 306 17.26 -19.84 -38.66
CA GLY A 306 18.48 -20.52 -38.22
C GLY A 306 19.31 -21.04 -39.40
N LEU A 307 18.68 -21.61 -40.42
CA LEU A 307 19.35 -22.05 -41.65
C LEU A 307 19.89 -20.87 -42.45
N TYR A 308 19.15 -19.76 -42.52
CA TYR A 308 19.60 -18.53 -43.19
C TYR A 308 20.83 -17.93 -42.51
N ILE A 309 20.81 -17.77 -41.19
CA ILE A 309 21.96 -17.30 -40.39
C ILE A 309 23.15 -18.25 -40.57
N LYS A 310 22.92 -19.57 -40.55
CA LYS A 310 23.97 -20.57 -40.78
C LYS A 310 24.60 -20.43 -42.17
N SER A 311 23.81 -20.14 -43.20
CA SER A 311 24.32 -19.89 -44.55
C SER A 311 25.15 -18.60 -44.62
N ILE A 312 24.72 -17.53 -43.97
CA ILE A 312 25.49 -16.28 -43.89
C ILE A 312 26.81 -16.53 -43.17
N SER A 313 26.76 -17.20 -42.02
CA SER A 313 27.95 -17.54 -41.23
C SER A 313 28.96 -18.35 -42.06
N LYS A 314 28.49 -19.36 -42.80
CA LYS A 314 29.34 -20.14 -43.71
C LYS A 314 29.96 -19.27 -44.81
N ASN A 315 29.20 -18.36 -45.43
CA ASN A 315 29.72 -17.43 -46.43
C ASN A 315 30.78 -16.48 -45.84
N VAL A 316 30.55 -15.95 -44.63
CA VAL A 316 31.53 -15.13 -43.90
C VAL A 316 32.79 -15.95 -43.59
N GLU A 317 32.64 -17.19 -43.13
CA GLU A 317 33.76 -18.08 -42.85
C GLU A 317 34.58 -18.39 -44.12
N GLU A 318 33.92 -18.63 -45.25
CA GLU A 318 34.56 -18.81 -46.55
C GLU A 318 35.29 -17.54 -47.01
N LYS A 319 34.70 -16.35 -46.83
CA LYS A 319 35.34 -15.05 -47.11
C LYS A 319 36.55 -14.79 -46.20
N LEU A 320 36.46 -15.15 -44.92
CA LEU A 320 37.58 -15.06 -43.97
C LEU A 320 38.70 -16.04 -44.32
N LYS A 321 38.38 -17.26 -44.78
CA LYS A 321 39.36 -18.23 -45.29
C LYS A 321 40.06 -17.72 -46.54
N LEU A 322 39.35 -17.03 -47.44
CA LEU A 322 39.94 -16.36 -48.61
C LEU A 322 40.87 -15.21 -48.22
N HIS A 323 40.45 -14.33 -47.30
CA HIS A 323 41.32 -13.25 -46.82
C HIS A 323 42.54 -13.74 -46.04
N SER A 324 42.41 -14.81 -45.25
CA SER A 324 43.55 -15.41 -44.55
C SER A 324 44.50 -16.16 -45.49
N SER A 325 44.03 -16.62 -46.65
CA SER A 325 44.90 -17.14 -47.72
C SER A 325 45.53 -16.04 -48.59
N GLU A 326 44.89 -14.87 -48.74
CA GLU A 326 45.51 -13.66 -49.32
C GLU A 326 46.61 -13.08 -48.40
N ILE A 327 46.42 -13.09 -47.08
CA ILE A 327 47.40 -12.57 -46.10
C ILE A 327 48.62 -13.51 -45.95
N ARG A 328 48.51 -14.79 -46.35
CA ARG A 328 49.63 -15.76 -46.30
C ARG A 328 50.72 -15.51 -47.37
N ASN A 329 50.54 -14.56 -48.28
CA ASN A 329 51.55 -14.16 -49.27
C ASN A 329 52.49 -13.02 -48.80
N VAL A 330 52.51 -12.69 -47.50
CA VAL A 330 53.52 -11.78 -46.93
C VAL A 330 54.36 -12.52 -45.90
N VAL A 331 55.66 -12.62 -46.23
CA VAL A 331 56.74 -13.20 -45.43
C VAL A 331 56.76 -12.61 -44.01
N PRO A 332 56.83 -13.41 -42.92
CA PRO A 332 57.00 -12.89 -41.58
C PRO A 332 58.47 -12.50 -41.35
N LEU A 333 58.71 -11.22 -41.06
CA LEU A 333 59.99 -10.74 -40.53
C LEU A 333 60.03 -11.06 -39.03
N GLN A 334 60.89 -11.99 -38.64
CA GLN A 334 61.26 -12.22 -37.24
C GLN A 334 61.82 -10.91 -36.65
N HIS A 335 61.21 -10.44 -35.57
CA HIS A 335 61.94 -9.60 -34.63
C HIS A 335 61.64 -10.06 -33.21
N ASP A 336 62.66 -10.65 -32.60
CA ASP A 336 62.81 -10.81 -31.16
C ASP A 336 62.71 -9.44 -30.48
N PHE A 337 61.69 -9.26 -29.66
CA PHE A 337 61.70 -8.33 -28.54
C PHE A 337 60.90 -8.95 -27.40
N LYS A 338 61.60 -9.42 -26.36
CA LYS A 338 61.04 -9.49 -25.00
C LYS A 338 61.06 -8.09 -24.40
N PRO A 339 59.90 -7.58 -23.98
CA PRO A 339 59.64 -7.31 -22.56
C PRO A 339 58.19 -7.77 -22.22
N ASP A 340 57.63 -7.82 -21.03
CA ASP A 340 57.99 -7.69 -19.61
C ASP A 340 56.70 -8.18 -18.89
N GLU A 341 56.81 -8.94 -17.81
CA GLU A 341 55.65 -9.45 -17.08
C GLU A 341 55.09 -8.34 -16.18
N SER A 342 53.96 -7.72 -16.54
CA SER A 342 53.05 -7.16 -15.54
C SER A 342 51.58 -7.10 -16.02
N GLU A 343 50.74 -7.77 -15.21
CA GLU A 343 49.34 -7.47 -14.91
C GLU A 343 48.31 -7.38 -16.05
N CYS A 344 47.67 -8.51 -16.33
CA CYS A 344 46.21 -8.66 -16.20
C CYS A 344 45.90 -10.13 -15.89
N ARG A 345 45.69 -10.45 -14.61
CA ARG A 345 45.06 -11.71 -14.22
C ARG A 345 43.59 -11.62 -14.61
N ASP A 346 43.07 -12.60 -15.34
CA ASP A 346 41.70 -13.02 -15.11
C ASP A 346 41.68 -14.53 -14.89
N VAL A 347 40.96 -14.92 -13.84
CA VAL A 347 41.13 -16.14 -13.07
C VAL A 347 39.89 -16.97 -13.30
N HIS A 348 39.92 -18.02 -14.13
CA HIS A 348 39.05 -19.19 -13.94
C HIS A 348 39.71 -20.46 -14.51
N ILE A 349 40.52 -21.07 -13.65
CA ILE A 349 40.54 -22.50 -13.27
C ILE A 349 40.35 -23.52 -14.40
N THR A 350 41.51 -24.02 -14.82
CA THR A 350 41.83 -25.41 -15.20
C THR A 350 40.95 -26.51 -14.59
N THR A 351 40.57 -27.48 -15.41
CA THR A 351 40.89 -28.89 -15.09
C THR A 351 41.05 -29.69 -16.38
N VAL A 352 42.31 -29.88 -16.75
CA VAL A 352 42.77 -30.87 -17.71
C VAL A 352 42.82 -32.21 -16.99
N VAL A 353 42.23 -33.25 -17.58
CA VAL A 353 42.70 -34.64 -17.41
C VAL A 353 43.02 -35.17 -18.80
N GLU A 354 44.32 -35.32 -19.04
CA GLU A 354 44.90 -36.00 -20.19
C GLU A 354 44.69 -37.51 -20.15
N SER A 355 44.59 -38.09 -21.35
CA SER A 355 45.34 -39.26 -21.83
C SER A 355 44.46 -40.07 -22.79
N CYS A 356 44.92 -40.67 -23.88
CA CYS A 356 46.18 -40.68 -24.62
C CYS A 356 45.83 -41.35 -25.95
N GLN A 357 46.19 -40.75 -27.09
CA GLN A 357 46.27 -41.50 -28.35
C GLN A 357 47.65 -42.17 -28.44
N VAL A 358 47.67 -43.48 -28.66
CA VAL A 358 48.84 -44.17 -29.24
C VAL A 358 48.38 -44.95 -30.48
N THR A 359 49.11 -44.67 -31.53
CA THR A 359 48.98 -45.10 -32.92
C THR A 359 49.69 -46.43 -33.25
N LYS A 360 49.27 -47.04 -34.39
CA LYS A 360 49.95 -48.03 -35.26
C LYS A 360 49.89 -49.49 -34.79
N LEU A 361 49.71 -50.50 -35.64
CA LEU A 361 50.06 -50.66 -37.07
C LEU A 361 49.27 -51.84 -37.68
N ALA A 362 48.85 -51.68 -38.94
CA ALA A 362 48.68 -52.69 -40.00
C ALA A 362 47.89 -53.98 -39.72
N GLU A 363 46.64 -54.02 -40.21
CA GLU A 363 46.14 -55.14 -41.04
C GLU A 363 44.94 -54.64 -41.87
N ALA A 364 45.26 -53.89 -42.93
CA ALA A 364 44.30 -53.56 -43.96
C ALA A 364 44.06 -54.84 -44.78
N SER A 365 42.90 -55.49 -44.61
CA SER A 365 42.17 -56.19 -45.69
C SER A 365 40.80 -56.79 -45.34
N ILE A 366 40.27 -56.76 -44.09
CA ILE A 366 38.98 -57.46 -43.81
C ILE A 366 38.05 -56.75 -42.79
N ALA A 367 37.84 -55.43 -42.85
CA ALA A 367 36.95 -54.75 -41.88
C ALA A 367 36.07 -53.63 -42.45
N ASN A 368 35.58 -53.75 -43.69
CA ASN A 368 34.66 -52.77 -44.29
C ASN A 368 33.17 -53.15 -44.18
N ILE A 369 32.76 -54.07 -43.31
CA ILE A 369 31.34 -54.49 -43.21
C ILE A 369 30.79 -54.51 -41.76
N MET A 370 31.55 -54.14 -40.71
CA MET A 370 31.02 -54.17 -39.31
C MET A 370 31.19 -52.88 -38.47
N ALA A 371 31.52 -51.73 -39.07
CA ALA A 371 31.72 -50.48 -38.32
C ALA A 371 30.46 -49.61 -38.17
N GLU A 372 29.41 -49.80 -38.97
CA GLU A 372 28.22 -48.93 -38.97
C GLU A 372 27.20 -49.19 -37.85
N SER A 373 27.36 -50.22 -37.00
CA SER A 373 26.40 -50.49 -35.91
C SER A 373 26.91 -50.23 -34.49
N ARG A 374 28.18 -49.82 -34.31
CA ARG A 374 28.77 -49.58 -32.98
C ARG A 374 28.91 -48.11 -32.59
N GLY A 375 28.79 -47.19 -33.54
CA GLY A 375 28.80 -45.73 -33.27
C GLY A 375 27.53 -45.29 -32.53
N ASP A 376 26.37 -45.66 -33.05
CA ASP A 376 25.07 -45.23 -32.54
C ASP A 376 24.78 -45.70 -31.11
N THR A 377 25.27 -46.89 -30.71
CA THR A 377 25.03 -47.43 -29.36
C THR A 377 25.91 -46.77 -28.29
N SER A 378 27.13 -46.36 -28.64
CA SER A 378 28.04 -45.66 -27.73
C SER A 378 27.61 -44.20 -27.55
N GLU A 379 27.16 -43.56 -28.63
CA GLU A 379 26.67 -42.18 -28.61
C GLU A 379 25.31 -42.08 -27.90
N ALA A 380 24.39 -43.04 -28.14
CA ALA A 380 23.14 -43.14 -27.40
C ALA A 380 23.36 -43.40 -25.90
N LEU A 381 24.37 -44.19 -25.53
CA LEU A 381 24.73 -44.42 -24.12
C LEU A 381 25.31 -43.15 -23.47
N ALA A 382 26.18 -42.42 -24.19
CA ALA A 382 26.73 -41.16 -23.71
C ALA A 382 25.62 -40.11 -23.50
N GLN A 383 24.67 -40.03 -24.43
CA GLN A 383 23.53 -39.12 -24.34
C GLN A 383 22.58 -39.52 -23.20
N ALA A 384 22.28 -40.81 -23.03
CA ALA A 384 21.49 -41.30 -21.89
C ALA A 384 22.17 -41.02 -20.53
N LEU A 385 23.50 -41.10 -20.46
CA LEU A 385 24.25 -40.73 -19.26
C LEU A 385 24.20 -39.22 -19.00
N GLN A 386 24.32 -38.40 -20.04
CA GLN A 386 24.20 -36.95 -19.94
C GLN A 386 22.79 -36.51 -19.50
N GLU A 387 21.76 -37.14 -20.05
CA GLU A 387 20.36 -36.93 -19.64
C GLU A 387 20.13 -37.38 -18.18
N LYS A 388 20.71 -38.50 -17.77
CA LYS A 388 20.63 -38.96 -16.37
C LYS A 388 21.34 -38.01 -15.40
N VAL A 389 22.50 -37.47 -15.77
CA VAL A 389 23.20 -36.44 -14.98
C VAL A 389 22.37 -35.16 -14.92
N GLY A 390 21.77 -34.73 -16.04
CA GLY A 390 20.85 -33.59 -16.06
C GLY A 390 19.63 -33.80 -15.16
N ALA A 391 19.02 -34.98 -15.20
CA ALA A 391 17.90 -35.34 -14.34
C ALA A 391 18.28 -35.38 -12.85
N LEU A 392 19.47 -35.90 -12.51
CA LEU A 392 19.97 -35.92 -11.13
C LEU A 392 20.29 -34.52 -10.60
N LEU A 393 20.83 -33.61 -11.44
CA LEU A 393 21.04 -32.22 -11.07
C LEU A 393 19.71 -31.49 -10.81
N LEU A 394 18.70 -31.71 -11.65
CA LEU A 394 17.36 -31.14 -11.44
C LEU A 394 16.70 -31.68 -10.16
N LEU A 395 16.84 -32.97 -9.88
CA LEU A 395 16.36 -33.57 -8.62
C LEU A 395 17.09 -32.99 -7.41
N SER A 396 18.42 -32.84 -7.48
CA SER A 396 19.21 -32.21 -6.40
C SER A 396 18.79 -30.76 -6.15
N GLN A 397 18.53 -29.97 -7.19
CA GLN A 397 18.01 -28.60 -7.03
C GLN A 397 16.58 -28.56 -6.48
N GLN A 398 15.76 -29.57 -6.79
CA GLN A 398 14.42 -29.70 -6.22
C GLN A 398 14.47 -30.07 -4.73
N GLU A 399 15.38 -30.98 -4.34
CA GLU A 399 15.61 -31.33 -2.94
C GLU A 399 16.13 -30.14 -2.12
N GLU A 400 17.05 -29.34 -2.68
CA GLU A 400 17.54 -28.12 -2.03
C GLU A 400 16.42 -27.08 -1.84
N ARG A 401 15.56 -26.90 -2.87
CA ARG A 401 14.39 -26.02 -2.75
C ARG A 401 13.40 -26.52 -1.70
N HIS A 402 13.14 -27.82 -1.63
CA HIS A 402 12.26 -28.40 -0.62
C HIS A 402 12.82 -28.19 0.79
N LEU A 403 14.12 -28.41 0.99
CA LEU A 403 14.77 -28.21 2.29
C LEU A 403 14.80 -26.72 2.69
N HIS A 404 14.98 -25.81 1.72
CA HIS A 404 14.86 -24.37 1.98
C HIS A 404 13.43 -23.98 2.39
N GLU A 405 12.42 -24.50 1.68
CA GLU A 405 11.01 -24.27 1.97
C GLU A 405 10.62 -24.80 3.35
N GLU A 406 11.07 -26.01 3.73
CA GLU A 406 10.89 -26.57 5.07
C GLU A 406 11.51 -25.68 6.16
N ASN A 407 12.72 -25.18 5.94
CA ASN A 407 13.40 -24.28 6.90
C ASN A 407 12.68 -22.94 7.05
N VAL A 408 12.20 -22.35 5.95
CA VAL A 408 11.40 -21.12 5.97
C VAL A 408 10.07 -21.35 6.70
N ASN A 409 9.39 -22.46 6.42
CA ASN A 409 8.15 -22.83 7.09
C ASN A 409 8.37 -23.06 8.61
N ALA A 410 9.47 -23.70 9.00
CA ALA A 410 9.82 -23.87 10.41
C ALA A 410 10.08 -22.52 11.12
N ALA A 411 10.79 -21.59 10.46
CA ALA A 411 11.02 -20.25 11.00
C ALA A 411 9.73 -19.42 11.12
N LEU A 412 8.85 -19.51 10.12
CA LEU A 412 7.53 -18.87 10.16
C LEU A 412 6.66 -19.46 11.27
N GLN A 413 6.63 -20.78 11.44
CA GLN A 413 5.90 -21.43 12.53
C GLN A 413 6.42 -20.97 13.90
N GLN A 414 7.73 -20.88 14.08
CA GLN A 414 8.31 -20.36 15.32
C GLN A 414 7.88 -18.91 15.62
N LYS A 415 7.76 -18.07 14.57
CA LYS A 415 7.26 -16.69 14.70
C LYS A 415 5.78 -16.63 15.05
N VAL A 416 4.97 -17.50 14.47
CA VAL A 416 3.55 -17.64 14.84
C VAL A 416 3.41 -18.04 16.31
N ASP A 417 4.16 -19.04 16.77
CA ASP A 417 4.11 -19.49 18.17
C ASP A 417 4.60 -18.40 19.15
N GLU A 418 5.59 -17.60 18.75
CA GLU A 418 6.07 -16.44 19.51
C GLU A 418 5.01 -15.34 19.61
N LEU A 419 4.35 -15.00 18.50
CA LEU A 419 3.26 -14.03 18.49
C LEU A 419 2.07 -14.50 19.34
N GLN A 420 1.70 -15.78 19.26
CA GLN A 420 0.65 -16.35 20.11
C GLN A 420 0.99 -16.24 21.60
N ARG A 421 2.24 -16.54 21.99
CA ARG A 421 2.71 -16.35 23.37
C ARG A 421 2.65 -14.89 23.81
N ASN A 422 3.07 -13.96 22.95
CA ASN A 422 3.04 -12.53 23.25
C ASN A 422 1.60 -12.02 23.42
N ILE A 423 0.68 -12.44 22.55
CA ILE A 423 -0.75 -12.08 22.66
C ILE A 423 -1.34 -12.61 23.97
N LEU A 424 -1.06 -13.87 24.34
CA LEU A 424 -1.50 -14.44 25.61
C LEU A 424 -0.93 -13.66 26.81
N GLN A 425 0.34 -13.28 26.76
CA GLN A 425 0.96 -12.48 27.81
C GLN A 425 0.33 -11.09 27.93
N VAL A 426 0.18 -10.36 26.82
CA VAL A 426 -0.43 -9.02 26.80
C VAL A 426 -1.88 -9.09 27.27
N THR A 427 -2.61 -10.13 26.88
CA THR A 427 -4.00 -10.35 27.33
C THR A 427 -4.05 -10.57 28.83
N ASN A 428 -3.18 -11.43 29.38
CA ASN A 428 -3.10 -11.67 30.82
C ASN A 428 -2.68 -10.41 31.60
N GLU A 429 -1.75 -9.62 31.08
CA GLU A 429 -1.34 -8.34 31.69
C GLU A 429 -2.46 -7.30 31.64
N LYS A 430 -3.21 -7.21 30.52
CA LYS A 430 -4.38 -6.34 30.40
C LYS A 430 -5.50 -6.77 31.37
N VAL A 431 -5.76 -8.06 31.50
CA VAL A 431 -6.73 -8.58 32.49
C VAL A 431 -6.30 -8.23 33.92
N ARG A 432 -5.00 -8.40 34.24
CA ARG A 432 -4.46 -8.04 35.56
C ARG A 432 -4.63 -6.56 35.88
N THR A 433 -4.29 -5.68 34.95
CA THR A 433 -4.44 -4.22 35.14
C THR A 433 -5.90 -3.80 35.24
N LEU A 434 -6.81 -4.44 34.50
CA LEU A 434 -8.25 -4.22 34.64
C LEU A 434 -8.78 -4.70 35.99
N MET A 435 -8.30 -5.83 36.51
CA MET A 435 -8.63 -6.30 37.87
C MET A 435 -8.15 -5.33 38.95
N GLU A 436 -6.90 -4.85 38.84
CA GLU A 436 -6.35 -3.85 39.77
C GLU A 436 -7.14 -2.53 39.71
N LEU A 437 -7.54 -2.09 38.51
CA LEU A 437 -8.40 -0.91 38.34
C LEU A 437 -9.78 -1.09 38.99
N ALA A 438 -10.38 -2.27 38.84
CA ALA A 438 -11.65 -2.59 39.47
C ALA A 438 -11.54 -2.58 41.00
N GLN A 439 -10.46 -3.14 41.55
CA GLN A 439 -10.17 -3.12 42.98
C GLN A 439 -9.96 -1.69 43.49
N LEU A 440 -9.21 -0.85 42.75
CA LEU A 440 -9.00 0.54 43.11
C LEU A 440 -10.30 1.37 43.08
N ARG A 441 -11.20 1.10 42.13
CA ARG A 441 -12.54 1.69 42.10
C ARG A 441 -13.38 1.26 43.31
N GLN A 442 -13.30 -0.01 43.71
CA GLN A 442 -14.00 -0.51 44.91
C GLN A 442 -13.47 0.16 46.18
N GLU A 443 -12.15 0.31 46.31
CA GLU A 443 -11.53 1.03 47.43
C GLU A 443 -11.92 2.51 47.46
N TYR A 444 -11.96 3.17 46.29
CA TYR A 444 -12.43 4.55 46.17
C TYR A 444 -13.90 4.70 46.60
N GLN A 445 -14.76 3.77 46.17
CA GLN A 445 -16.16 3.77 46.57
C GLN A 445 -16.31 3.51 48.07
N SER A 446 -15.54 2.59 48.65
CA SER A 446 -15.51 2.36 50.10
C SER A 446 -15.02 3.59 50.88
N LEU A 447 -14.04 4.32 50.36
CA LEU A 447 -13.56 5.58 50.97
C LEU A 447 -14.62 6.69 50.88
N ARG A 448 -15.30 6.79 49.74
CA ARG A 448 -16.40 7.73 49.52
C ARG A 448 -17.56 7.44 50.46
N ASP A 449 -17.94 6.17 50.61
CA ASP A 449 -19.01 5.73 51.49
C ASP A 449 -18.68 6.01 52.96
N LYS A 450 -17.41 5.82 53.37
CA LYS A 450 -16.90 6.20 54.70
C LYS A 450 -16.93 7.72 54.93
N LEU A 451 -16.63 8.52 53.91
CA LEU A 451 -16.66 9.99 53.99
C LEU A 451 -18.09 10.53 54.05
N SER A 452 -19.05 9.88 53.38
CA SER A 452 -20.48 10.19 53.53
C SER A 452 -21.10 9.68 54.84
N GLY A 453 -20.45 8.72 55.51
CA GLY A 453 -20.89 8.16 56.79
C GLY A 453 -20.49 8.96 58.03
N THR A 454 -19.70 10.04 57.89
CA THR A 454 -19.22 10.87 59.02
C THR A 454 -19.76 12.30 58.98
N SER A 455 -21.00 12.50 58.53
CA SER A 455 -21.71 13.78 58.64
C SER A 455 -22.87 13.66 59.62
N GLY A 456 -22.53 13.58 60.89
CA GLY A 456 -23.42 13.79 62.01
C GLY A 456 -22.57 14.05 63.25
N GLU A 457 -22.86 15.16 63.94
CA GLU A 457 -22.41 15.51 65.29
C GLU A 457 -21.19 16.49 65.43
N GLU A 458 -21.57 17.76 65.57
CA GLU A 458 -21.18 18.74 66.60
C GLU A 458 -19.75 19.33 66.75
N THR A 459 -19.70 20.64 66.46
CA THR A 459 -19.15 21.76 67.27
C THR A 459 -17.64 22.00 67.44
N THR A 460 -17.30 23.25 67.05
CA THR A 460 -16.42 24.25 67.71
C THR A 460 -14.90 24.09 67.80
N GLU A 461 -14.26 25.10 67.20
CA GLU A 461 -13.15 25.91 67.70
C GLU A 461 -11.69 25.39 67.68
N THR A 462 -10.86 26.29 67.13
CA THR A 462 -9.47 26.65 67.49
C THR A 462 -8.33 26.22 66.56
N SER A 463 -7.79 27.25 65.91
CA SER A 463 -6.45 27.46 65.35
C SER A 463 -5.33 26.47 65.71
N GLY A 464 -4.55 26.06 64.70
CA GLY A 464 -3.26 25.38 64.91
C GLY A 464 -2.59 24.94 63.61
N ARG A 465 -1.71 25.79 63.07
CA ARG A 465 -0.78 25.49 61.98
C ARG A 465 0.12 24.30 62.32
N ILE A 466 -0.04 23.15 61.66
CA ILE A 466 0.99 22.10 61.55
C ILE A 466 0.97 21.58 60.10
N GLY A 467 2.13 21.66 59.46
CA GLY A 467 2.32 21.23 58.08
C GLY A 467 2.12 19.73 57.92
N PHE A 468 1.38 19.33 56.89
CA PHE A 468 1.45 17.99 56.36
C PHE A 468 2.43 17.98 55.19
N SER A 469 3.50 17.22 55.41
CA SER A 469 4.54 16.89 54.45
C SER A 469 3.97 16.32 53.16
N ASN A 470 4.49 16.84 52.05
CA ASN A 470 4.49 16.18 50.75
C ASN A 470 5.19 14.81 50.86
N GLU A 471 4.45 13.72 51.11
CA GLU A 471 5.05 12.37 51.07
C GLU A 471 4.23 11.28 50.38
N LYS A 472 3.09 11.59 49.72
CA LYS A 472 2.36 10.56 48.94
C LYS A 472 2.28 10.80 47.43
N GLU A 473 2.92 11.84 46.92
CA GLU A 473 3.04 12.07 45.47
C GLU A 473 4.28 11.40 44.86
N GLY A 474 5.08 10.70 45.68
CA GLY A 474 6.28 9.99 45.26
C GLY A 474 6.05 8.57 44.71
N ARG A 475 4.89 7.94 44.93
CA ARG A 475 4.69 6.52 44.56
C ARG A 475 4.14 6.32 43.14
N LEU A 476 3.31 7.23 42.64
CA LEU A 476 2.76 7.17 41.29
C LEU A 476 3.78 7.58 40.22
N LYS A 477 4.71 8.48 40.55
CA LYS A 477 5.77 8.92 39.62
C LYS A 477 6.90 7.89 39.46
N ASN A 478 6.96 6.88 40.31
CA ASN A 478 8.01 5.84 40.28
C ASN A 478 7.60 4.59 39.47
N MET A 479 6.31 4.39 39.18
CA MET A 479 5.90 3.35 38.23
C MET A 479 6.06 3.80 36.76
N TRP A 480 6.08 5.11 36.53
CA TRP A 480 6.15 5.71 35.19
C TRP A 480 7.54 6.30 34.90
N LYS A 481 8.56 5.95 35.70
CA LYS A 481 9.95 6.34 35.44
C LYS A 481 10.67 5.26 34.66
N LYS A 482 10.86 5.52 33.37
CA LYS A 482 12.06 5.27 32.55
C LYS A 482 12.62 3.85 32.38
N SER A 483 12.27 2.86 33.19
CA SER A 483 12.81 1.49 33.10
C SER A 483 11.95 0.52 32.28
N TYR A 484 10.64 0.76 32.16
CA TYR A 484 9.76 -0.13 31.39
C TYR A 484 9.68 0.22 29.91
N ILE A 485 9.90 1.48 29.50
CA ILE A 485 9.87 1.87 28.09
C ILE A 485 11.24 1.68 27.42
N ASN A 486 12.35 1.83 28.17
CA ASN A 486 13.69 1.60 27.63
C ASN A 486 13.97 0.15 27.26
N ARG A 487 13.15 -0.81 27.71
CA ARG A 487 13.28 -2.23 27.30
C ARG A 487 12.57 -2.55 25.98
N TRP A 488 11.73 -1.65 25.48
CA TRP A 488 11.03 -1.80 24.21
C TRP A 488 11.65 -0.95 23.09
N ILE A 489 12.63 -0.06 23.39
CA ILE A 489 13.14 0.96 22.45
C ILE A 489 14.69 1.03 22.45
N ASP A 490 15.41 -0.01 22.90
CA ASP A 490 16.88 -0.02 22.85
C ASP A 490 17.39 -1.35 22.24
N PRO A 491 17.98 -1.35 21.03
CA PRO A 491 18.74 -2.49 20.53
C PRO A 491 20.08 -2.66 21.24
N SER A 492 20.50 -1.71 22.08
CA SER A 492 21.90 -1.57 22.46
C SER A 492 22.35 -2.36 23.70
N SER A 493 21.54 -3.30 24.21
CA SER A 493 21.97 -4.21 25.29
C SER A 493 21.92 -5.69 24.90
N ARG A 494 22.57 -6.04 23.79
CA ARG A 494 23.18 -7.37 23.61
C ARG A 494 24.44 -7.18 22.79
N GLY A 495 25.59 -7.34 23.43
CA GLY A 495 26.89 -6.97 22.87
C GLY A 495 27.21 -7.68 21.55
N GLY A 496 27.83 -6.93 20.63
CA GLY A 496 28.58 -7.49 19.51
C GLY A 496 28.52 -6.72 18.18
N SER A 497 29.31 -5.65 18.09
CA SER A 497 29.99 -5.15 16.87
C SER A 497 29.22 -4.40 15.74
N HIS A 498 29.65 -3.14 15.57
CA HIS A 498 29.87 -2.36 14.33
C HIS A 498 28.70 -1.78 13.49
N LEU A 499 28.64 -0.43 13.55
CA LEU A 499 28.34 0.58 12.51
C LEU A 499 26.89 0.80 12.04
N ASN A 500 26.28 1.90 12.50
CA ASN A 500 25.70 2.97 11.64
C ASN A 500 25.13 4.12 12.50
N ILE A 501 25.93 5.16 12.73
CA ILE A 501 25.60 6.31 13.60
C ILE A 501 24.69 7.34 12.90
N GLU A 502 24.57 7.30 11.56
CA GLU A 502 23.88 8.32 10.77
C GLU A 502 22.35 8.08 10.65
N ALA A 503 21.93 6.81 10.66
CA ALA A 503 20.51 6.43 10.66
C ALA A 503 19.80 6.73 12.00
N ASP A 504 20.54 6.69 13.11
CA ASP A 504 20.02 6.96 14.45
C ASP A 504 19.67 8.43 14.67
N TYR A 505 20.33 9.37 13.98
CA TYR A 505 19.98 10.80 14.05
C TYR A 505 18.73 11.15 13.22
N ALA A 506 18.56 10.52 12.05
CA ALA A 506 17.39 10.73 11.20
C ALA A 506 16.10 10.18 11.85
N SER A 507 16.16 8.97 12.42
CA SER A 507 15.00 8.37 13.11
C SER A 507 14.54 9.17 14.34
N ASN A 508 15.48 9.81 15.04
CA ASN A 508 15.19 10.64 16.21
C ASN A 508 14.60 12.02 15.83
N ILE A 509 14.97 12.55 14.65
CA ILE A 509 14.36 13.75 14.07
C ILE A 509 12.92 13.45 13.63
N ASP A 510 12.68 12.31 12.97
CA ASP A 510 11.34 11.92 12.53
C ASP A 510 10.40 11.60 13.70
N TYR A 511 10.93 11.00 14.77
CA TYR A 511 10.17 10.80 16.00
C TYR A 511 9.81 12.12 16.71
N SER A 512 10.72 13.10 16.70
CA SER A 512 10.48 14.43 17.25
C SER A 512 9.49 15.21 16.39
N ARG A 513 9.59 15.10 15.06
CA ARG A 513 8.65 15.65 14.07
C ARG A 513 7.25 15.09 14.27
N MET A 514 7.11 13.77 14.36
CA MET A 514 5.83 13.10 14.57
C MET A 514 5.18 13.48 15.90
N LYS A 515 5.96 13.76 16.95
CA LYS A 515 5.43 14.31 18.21
C LYS A 515 4.89 15.73 18.08
N VAL A 516 5.57 16.57 17.29
CA VAL A 516 5.12 17.94 17.01
C VAL A 516 3.85 17.91 16.17
N GLU A 517 3.78 17.06 15.14
CA GLU A 517 2.59 16.88 14.31
C GLU A 517 1.40 16.34 15.11
N TYR A 518 1.61 15.34 15.96
CA TYR A 518 0.57 14.83 16.84
C TYR A 518 0.05 15.90 17.82
N ALA A 519 0.95 16.73 18.37
CA ALA A 519 0.55 17.85 19.23
C ALA A 519 -0.25 18.91 18.46
N ALA A 520 0.17 19.26 17.23
CA ALA A 520 -0.53 20.21 16.37
C ALA A 520 -1.91 19.70 15.94
N ILE A 521 -2.03 18.42 15.56
CA ILE A 521 -3.32 17.80 15.22
C ILE A 521 -4.25 17.80 16.44
N LYS A 522 -3.71 17.51 17.63
CA LYS A 522 -4.49 17.52 18.86
C LYS A 522 -4.98 18.93 19.22
N GLU A 523 -4.13 19.94 19.08
CA GLU A 523 -4.50 21.35 19.28
C GLU A 523 -5.56 21.81 18.26
N ASN A 524 -5.43 21.41 16.99
CA ASN A 524 -6.43 21.69 15.94
C ASN A 524 -7.78 21.03 16.24
N LEU A 525 -7.77 19.79 16.75
CA LEU A 525 -8.99 19.08 17.16
C LEU A 525 -9.68 19.75 18.35
N GLU A 526 -8.91 20.19 19.35
CA GLU A 526 -9.44 20.93 20.51
C GLU A 526 -10.00 22.30 20.08
N SER A 527 -9.30 23.02 19.21
CA SER A 527 -9.76 24.28 18.60
C SER A 527 -11.05 24.12 17.79
N MET A 528 -11.17 23.06 16.99
CA MET A 528 -12.40 22.71 16.27
C MET A 528 -13.55 22.37 17.24
N GLY A 529 -13.25 21.72 18.37
CA GLY A 529 -14.23 21.46 19.43
C GLY A 529 -14.81 22.76 20.01
N HIS A 530 -13.95 23.74 20.29
CA HIS A 530 -14.36 25.07 20.75
C HIS A 530 -15.16 25.83 19.69
N LEU A 531 -14.75 25.76 18.43
CA LEU A 531 -15.45 26.39 17.32
C LEU A 531 -16.86 25.81 17.13
N THR A 532 -16.97 24.50 17.04
CA THR A 532 -18.25 23.79 16.86
C THR A 532 -19.22 24.09 18.00
N THR A 533 -18.69 24.18 19.24
CA THR A 533 -19.48 24.55 20.41
C THR A 533 -19.97 26.01 20.34
N SER A 534 -19.12 26.93 19.88
CA SER A 534 -19.45 28.35 19.71
C SER A 534 -20.50 28.57 18.61
N ILE A 535 -20.36 27.91 17.46
CA ILE A 535 -21.34 27.94 16.36
C ILE A 535 -22.68 27.37 16.84
N ARG A 536 -22.65 26.23 17.55
CA ARG A 536 -23.88 25.63 18.11
C ARG A 536 -24.56 26.57 19.11
N ARG A 537 -23.80 27.27 19.95
CA ARG A 537 -24.34 28.27 20.89
C ARG A 537 -25.00 29.44 20.14
N LEU A 538 -24.35 29.99 19.11
CA LEU A 538 -24.92 31.07 18.28
C LEU A 538 -26.19 30.63 17.55
N ARG A 539 -26.19 29.42 16.98
CA ARG A 539 -27.39 28.84 16.35
C ARG A 539 -28.54 28.70 17.33
N LEU A 540 -28.28 28.22 18.55
CA LEU A 540 -29.31 28.12 19.59
C LEU A 540 -29.79 29.50 20.06
N ALA A 541 -28.90 30.51 20.10
CA ALA A 541 -29.29 31.88 20.41
C ALA A 541 -30.19 32.48 19.32
N LEU A 542 -29.90 32.25 18.03
CA LEU A 542 -30.77 32.65 16.92
C LEU A 542 -32.13 31.95 16.97
N LEU A 543 -32.16 30.65 17.26
CA LEU A 543 -33.42 29.92 17.42
C LEU A 543 -34.28 30.49 18.55
N LYS A 544 -33.67 30.85 19.69
CA LYS A 544 -34.38 31.50 20.80
C LYS A 544 -34.95 32.87 20.41
N VAL A 545 -34.22 33.67 19.62
CA VAL A 545 -34.74 34.94 19.12
C VAL A 545 -35.94 34.70 18.18
N LYS A 546 -35.84 33.70 17.31
CA LYS A 546 -36.93 33.32 16.40
C LYS A 546 -38.19 32.89 17.16
N GLU A 547 -38.04 32.15 18.25
CA GLU A 547 -39.14 31.68 19.10
C GLU A 547 -39.76 32.80 19.98
N SER A 548 -39.03 33.89 20.26
CA SER A 548 -39.54 35.00 21.07
C SER A 548 -40.39 36.03 20.32
N ASN A 549 -40.60 35.88 19.01
CA ASN A 549 -41.30 36.83 18.14
C ASN A 549 -42.82 36.96 18.35
N ASP A 550 -43.40 36.27 19.34
CA ASP A 550 -44.86 36.24 19.54
C ASP A 550 -45.42 37.40 20.39
N THR A 551 -44.61 38.37 20.84
CA THR A 551 -45.11 39.51 21.65
C THR A 551 -44.51 40.87 21.28
N GLU A 552 -45.35 41.87 20.98
CA GLU A 552 -44.97 43.21 20.48
C GLU A 552 -43.91 43.96 21.34
N THR A 553 -43.86 43.71 22.64
CA THR A 553 -42.88 44.31 23.57
C THR A 553 -41.46 43.72 23.45
N THR A 554 -41.26 42.65 22.68
CA THR A 554 -39.96 41.97 22.52
C THR A 554 -39.19 42.38 21.26
N ALA A 555 -39.78 43.12 20.33
CA ALA A 555 -39.16 43.44 19.02
C ALA A 555 -37.80 44.17 19.16
N ARG A 556 -37.72 45.20 20.01
CA ARG A 556 -36.48 45.97 20.23
C ARG A 556 -35.39 45.15 20.95
N SER A 557 -35.78 44.20 21.78
CA SER A 557 -34.86 43.28 22.45
C SER A 557 -34.31 42.23 21.46
N CYS A 558 -35.16 41.77 20.53
CA CYS A 558 -34.79 40.85 19.46
C CYS A 558 -33.81 41.49 18.47
N GLU A 559 -34.03 42.74 18.06
CA GLU A 559 -33.09 43.48 17.21
C GLU A 559 -31.69 43.60 17.83
N VAL A 560 -31.61 43.94 19.13
CA VAL A 560 -30.34 44.03 19.86
C VAL A 560 -29.67 42.65 20.00
N ALA A 561 -30.46 41.60 20.25
CA ALA A 561 -29.96 40.24 20.32
C ALA A 561 -29.39 39.76 18.97
N ILE A 562 -30.07 40.05 17.85
CA ILE A 562 -29.60 39.72 16.49
C ILE A 562 -28.33 40.49 16.16
N ALA A 563 -28.26 41.79 16.50
CA ALA A 563 -27.06 42.59 16.30
C ALA A 563 -25.85 42.04 17.09
N ASN A 564 -26.06 41.64 18.34
CA ASN A 564 -25.01 41.03 19.16
C ASN A 564 -24.54 39.67 18.60
N ILE A 565 -25.47 38.86 18.10
CA ILE A 565 -25.15 37.58 17.44
C ILE A 565 -24.35 37.81 16.15
N LEU A 566 -24.73 38.79 15.32
CA LEU A 566 -23.99 39.15 14.10
C LEU A 566 -22.57 39.59 14.43
N VAL A 567 -22.41 40.45 15.44
CA VAL A 567 -21.08 40.89 15.90
C VAL A 567 -20.26 39.69 16.38
N GLU A 568 -20.83 38.80 17.19
CA GLU A 568 -20.10 37.62 17.67
C GLU A 568 -19.77 36.63 16.54
N ALA A 569 -20.66 36.43 15.58
CA ALA A 569 -20.43 35.59 14.40
C ALA A 569 -19.37 36.18 13.46
N THR A 570 -19.35 37.51 13.25
CA THR A 570 -18.30 38.18 12.46
C THR A 570 -16.94 38.14 13.15
N HIS A 571 -16.88 38.20 14.49
CA HIS A 571 -15.64 37.99 15.23
C HIS A 571 -15.14 36.55 15.11
N LEU A 572 -16.04 35.54 15.15
CA LEU A 572 -15.66 34.15 14.89
C LEU A 572 -15.16 33.94 13.45
N LYS A 573 -15.82 34.55 12.46
CA LYS A 573 -15.38 34.54 11.05
C LYS A 573 -13.98 35.15 10.90
N THR A 574 -13.73 36.26 11.58
CA THR A 574 -12.44 36.94 11.60
C THR A 574 -11.38 36.10 12.31
N ALA A 575 -11.71 35.49 13.45
CA ALA A 575 -10.81 34.59 14.18
C ALA A 575 -10.44 33.37 13.34
N LEU A 576 -11.39 32.77 12.62
CA LEU A 576 -11.12 31.68 11.68
C LEU A 576 -10.20 32.10 10.53
N GLY A 577 -10.37 33.32 10.01
CA GLY A 577 -9.48 33.87 8.99
C GLY A 577 -8.06 34.15 9.48
N ILE A 578 -7.88 34.44 10.78
CA ILE A 578 -6.56 34.73 11.39
C ILE A 578 -5.89 33.45 11.92
N SER A 579 -6.65 32.41 12.27
CA SER A 579 -6.14 31.14 12.81
C SER A 579 -5.74 30.10 11.76
N ILE A 580 -5.72 30.45 10.47
CA ILE A 580 -5.27 29.53 9.41
C ILE A 580 -3.77 29.29 9.58
N PRO A 581 -3.32 28.04 9.82
CA PRO A 581 -1.92 27.70 9.60
C PRO A 581 -1.67 27.81 8.10
N ILE A 582 -0.78 28.74 7.70
CA ILE A 582 -0.11 28.66 6.40
C ILE A 582 0.58 27.30 6.40
N SER A 583 -0.02 26.33 5.71
CA SER A 583 0.60 25.02 5.60
C SER A 583 1.92 25.22 4.87
N TRP A 584 3.01 24.85 5.55
CA TRP A 584 4.30 24.59 4.92
C TRP A 584 4.08 23.52 3.85
N SER A 585 3.89 23.93 2.61
CA SER A 585 4.15 23.09 1.45
C SER A 585 5.57 23.40 1.01
N ALA A 586 6.53 22.59 1.47
CA ALA A 586 7.81 22.55 0.78
C ALA A 586 7.57 21.90 -0.59
N GLU A 587 7.78 22.72 -1.62
CA GLU A 587 8.11 22.36 -2.99
C GLU A 587 7.04 21.63 -3.83
N SER A 588 6.27 22.44 -4.55
CA SER A 588 5.78 22.08 -5.89
C SER A 588 5.97 23.26 -6.84
N ASP A 589 7.21 23.53 -7.24
CA ASP A 589 7.46 24.33 -8.44
C ASP A 589 7.48 23.39 -9.65
N MET A 590 6.32 23.26 -10.30
CA MET A 590 6.26 22.99 -11.73
C MET A 590 5.26 23.96 -12.34
N GLU A 591 5.83 24.80 -13.18
CA GLU A 591 5.29 25.91 -13.94
C GLU A 591 4.15 25.45 -14.88
N SER A 592 3.03 26.18 -14.86
CA SER A 592 2.18 26.27 -16.05
C SER A 592 1.63 27.69 -16.18
N VAL A 593 2.05 28.33 -17.28
CA VAL A 593 1.57 29.63 -17.74
C VAL A 593 0.19 29.42 -18.37
N SER A 594 -0.84 30.02 -17.78
CA SER A 594 -2.07 30.39 -18.48
C SER A 594 -2.87 31.37 -17.63
N ASP A 595 -3.09 32.56 -18.20
CA ASP A 595 -3.96 33.69 -17.87
C ASP A 595 -4.56 33.87 -16.46
N GLY A 596 -4.46 35.10 -16.00
CA GLY A 596 -4.75 35.53 -14.63
C GLY A 596 -6.16 35.23 -14.15
N GLU A 597 -6.22 34.54 -13.01
CA GLU A 597 -7.19 34.78 -11.94
C GLU A 597 -6.63 34.16 -10.64
N SER A 598 -6.60 34.98 -9.59
CA SER A 598 -6.34 34.70 -8.17
C SER A 598 -5.80 33.32 -7.80
N SER A 599 -4.56 33.28 -7.28
CA SER A 599 -4.02 32.13 -6.53
C SER A 599 -5.02 31.68 -5.46
N CYS A 600 -5.68 30.56 -5.68
CA CYS A 600 -6.55 29.95 -4.69
C CYS A 600 -5.65 29.44 -3.56
N GLU A 601 -5.59 30.20 -2.46
CA GLU A 601 -5.21 29.72 -1.14
C GLU A 601 -5.96 28.42 -0.89
N ARG A 602 -5.28 27.28 -0.99
CA ARG A 602 -5.88 25.99 -0.63
C ARG A 602 -5.99 25.94 0.89
N THR A 603 -7.10 26.47 1.40
CA THR A 603 -7.50 26.39 2.79
C THR A 603 -7.65 24.92 3.20
N ASP A 604 -7.16 24.56 4.39
CA ASP A 604 -7.43 23.26 4.99
C ASP A 604 -8.94 22.97 4.95
N SER A 605 -9.30 21.77 4.48
CA SER A 605 -10.69 21.28 4.36
C SER A 605 -11.50 21.47 5.64
N VAL A 606 -10.86 21.37 6.81
CA VAL A 606 -11.50 21.56 8.12
C VAL A 606 -11.81 23.04 8.39
N SER A 607 -10.89 23.93 8.02
CA SER A 607 -11.08 25.38 8.15
C SER A 607 -12.13 25.91 7.16
N ALA A 608 -12.19 25.35 5.95
CA ALA A 608 -13.22 25.66 4.96
C ALA A 608 -14.63 25.31 5.47
N ALA A 609 -14.81 24.12 6.07
CA ALA A 609 -16.08 23.72 6.67
C ALA A 609 -16.47 24.61 7.86
N GLY A 610 -15.52 25.00 8.71
CA GLY A 610 -15.76 25.94 9.81
C GLY A 610 -16.20 27.33 9.33
N PHE A 611 -15.61 27.82 8.24
CA PHE A 611 -15.97 29.10 7.64
C PHE A 611 -17.40 29.07 7.05
N GLU A 612 -17.73 28.03 6.30
CA GLU A 612 -19.07 27.82 5.73
C GLU A 612 -20.15 27.79 6.83
N MET A 613 -19.90 27.09 7.93
CA MET A 613 -20.82 27.02 9.06
C MET A 613 -21.06 28.38 9.74
N VAL A 614 -20.05 29.24 9.84
CA VAL A 614 -20.20 30.60 10.38
C VAL A 614 -20.93 31.52 9.40
N GLU A 615 -20.64 31.41 8.10
CA GLU A 615 -21.36 32.19 7.07
C GLU A 615 -22.85 31.87 7.04
N LEU A 616 -23.24 30.60 7.21
CA LEU A 616 -24.64 30.23 7.32
C LEU A 616 -25.33 30.85 8.55
N VAL A 617 -24.62 30.99 9.67
CA VAL A 617 -25.14 31.66 10.88
C VAL A 617 -25.29 33.16 10.66
N ILE A 618 -24.33 33.80 9.98
CA ILE A 618 -24.41 35.24 9.63
C ILE A 618 -25.59 35.47 8.68
N LEU A 619 -25.69 34.69 7.61
CA LEU A 619 -26.78 34.80 6.64
C LEU A 619 -28.15 34.59 7.30
N ALA A 620 -28.28 33.59 8.18
CA ALA A 620 -29.52 33.37 8.92
C ALA A 620 -29.87 34.55 9.84
N ALA A 621 -28.88 35.15 10.49
CA ALA A 621 -29.07 36.32 11.33
C ALA A 621 -29.43 37.58 10.52
N GLU A 622 -28.86 37.77 9.33
CA GLU A 622 -29.20 38.85 8.39
C GLU A 622 -30.62 38.71 7.86
N ILE A 623 -31.03 37.50 7.44
CA ILE A 623 -32.42 37.22 7.02
C ILE A 623 -33.40 37.52 8.15
N MET A 624 -33.07 37.12 9.39
CA MET A 624 -33.90 37.44 10.55
C MET A 624 -33.96 38.94 10.80
N LYS A 625 -32.84 39.67 10.64
CA LYS A 625 -32.81 41.13 10.76
C LYS A 625 -33.68 41.82 9.69
N GLU A 626 -33.66 41.34 8.45
CA GLU A 626 -34.51 41.85 7.37
C GLU A 626 -36.00 41.55 7.58
N GLN A 627 -36.35 40.46 8.26
CA GLN A 627 -37.74 40.16 8.65
C GLN A 627 -38.26 41.02 9.81
N HIS A 628 -37.37 41.73 10.52
CA HIS A 628 -37.69 42.60 11.64
C HIS A 628 -37.76 44.10 11.28
N HIS A 629 -37.28 44.48 10.08
CA HIS A 629 -37.48 45.80 9.48
C HIS A 629 -38.70 45.80 8.55
#